data_AF-R4YR63-F1
#
_entry.id   AF-R4YR63-F1
#
_cell.length_a   1.000
_cell.length_b   1.000
_cell.length_c   1.000
_cell.angle_alpha   90.00
_cell.angle_beta   90.00
_cell.angle_gamma   90.00
#
_symmetry.space_group_name_H-M   'P 1'
#
loop_
_entity.id
_entity.type
_entity.pdbx_description
1 polymer ?
#
loop_
_entity_poly.entity_id
_entity_poly.type
_entity_poly.pdbx_seq_one_letter_code
_entity_poly.pdbx_strand_id
1 'polypeptide(L)' 'MRFLGKLKPARVGELYKRVADEINTTFAIESTVELSFEEAMTPEVIEKYNAKTTGGKYILNPNKG' A
#
# COMPACT_ATOMS: atom_id res chain seq x y z
N MET A 1 -20.59 7.69 -0.31
CA MET A 1 -19.89 8.94 -0.71
C MET A 1 -18.42 8.87 -0.27
N ARG A 2 -17.47 9.19 -1.17
CA ARG A 2 -16.02 9.22 -0.87
C ARG A 2 -15.68 10.48 -0.06
N PHE A 3 -15.00 10.33 1.09
CA PHE A 3 -14.64 11.43 2.02
C PHE A 3 -13.91 12.59 1.33
N LEU A 4 -12.88 12.30 0.53
CA LEU A 4 -12.10 13.31 -0.19
C LEU A 4 -12.94 14.12 -1.19
N GLY A 5 -13.97 13.49 -1.79
CA GLY A 5 -14.86 14.15 -2.76
C GLY A 5 -15.81 15.19 -2.14
N LYS A 6 -15.86 15.29 -0.81
CA LYS A 6 -16.62 16.33 -0.09
C LYS A 6 -15.79 17.55 0.29
N LEU A 7 -14.47 17.51 0.10
CA LEU A 7 -13.55 18.55 0.55
C LEU A 7 -13.26 19.54 -0.58
N LYS A 8 -12.89 20.77 -0.19
CA LYS A 8 -12.35 21.75 -1.14
C LYS A 8 -10.99 21.27 -1.68
N PRO A 9 -10.65 21.53 -2.96
CA PRO A 9 -9.38 21.09 -3.54
C PRO A 9 -8.13 21.48 -2.74
N ALA A 10 -8.10 22.69 -2.17
CA ALA A 10 -7.00 23.17 -1.33
C ALA A 10 -6.77 22.24 -0.12
N ARG A 11 -7.85 21.83 0.55
CA ARG A 11 -7.77 20.93 1.70
C ARG A 11 -7.30 19.53 1.32
N VAL A 12 -7.66 19.05 0.12
CA VAL A 12 -7.14 17.78 -0.41
C VAL A 12 -5.64 17.87 -0.67
N GLY A 13 -5.17 18.99 -1.23
CA GLY A 13 -3.74 19.26 -1.43
C GLY A 13 -2.93 19.25 -0.14
N GLU A 14 -3.45 19.85 0.93
CA GLU A 14 -2.83 19.81 2.27
C GLU A 14 -2.73 18.38 2.82
N LEU A 15 -3.76 17.56 2.62
CA LEU A 15 -3.73 16.16 3.06
C LEU A 15 -2.68 15.34 2.30
N TYR A 16 -2.58 15.52 0.97
CA TYR A 16 -1.55 14.86 0.19
C TYR A 16 -0.15 15.32 0.58
N LYS A 17 0.04 16.62 0.83
CA LYS A 17 1.32 17.15 1.32
C LYS A 17 1.70 16.51 2.64
N ARG A 18 0.77 16.44 3.60
CA ARG A 18 1.02 15.79 4.89
C ARG A 18 1.40 14.31 4.75
N VAL A 19 0.73 13.58 3.85
CA VAL A 19 1.08 12.18 3.57
C VAL A 19 2.50 12.06 3.01
N ALA A 20 2.90 12.96 2.10
CA ALA A 20 4.26 12.98 1.56
C ALA A 20 5.30 13.32 2.63
N ASP A 21 5.03 14.32 3.47
CA ASP A 21 5.94 14.77 4.54
C ASP A 21 6.11 13.69 5.64
N GLU A 22 5.07 12.90 5.92
CA GLU A 22 5.05 11.86 6.95
C GLU A 22 5.12 10.42 6.38
N ILE A 23 5.56 10.24 5.13
CA ILE A 23 5.49 8.94 4.43
C ILE A 23 6.32 7.84 5.11
N ASN A 24 7.43 8.23 5.74
CA ASN A 24 8.35 7.32 6.44
C ASN A 24 8.12 7.32 7.96
N THR A 25 7.08 8.00 8.47
CA THR A 25 6.78 8.08 9.91
C THR A 25 5.34 7.63 10.17
N THR A 26 4.38 8.55 10.27
CA THR A 26 2.97 8.26 10.51
C THR A 26 2.38 7.31 9.47
N PHE A 27 2.82 7.43 8.21
CA PHE A 27 2.35 6.61 7.10
C PHE A 27 3.34 5.52 6.69
N ALA A 28 4.34 5.22 7.52
CA ALA A 28 5.30 4.15 7.25
C ALA A 28 4.57 2.82 7.06
N ILE A 29 4.90 2.12 5.97
CA ILE A 29 4.42 0.77 5.70
C ILE A 29 5.53 -0.19 6.07
N GLU A 30 5.33 -0.96 7.14
CA GLU A 30 6.12 -2.15 7.39
C GLU A 30 5.67 -3.24 6.40
N SER A 31 6.43 -3.40 5.32
CA SER A 31 6.24 -4.48 4.36
C SER A 31 7.14 -5.65 4.71
N THR A 32 6.54 -6.83 4.82
CA THR A 32 7.25 -8.01 5.31
C THR A 32 7.89 -8.79 4.17
N VAL A 33 7.33 -8.71 2.96
CA VAL A 33 7.78 -9.49 1.80
C VAL A 33 7.57 -8.70 0.52
N GLU A 34 8.61 -8.59 -0.30
CA GLU A 34 8.55 -8.08 -1.67
C GLU A 34 8.43 -9.25 -2.64
N LEU A 35 7.48 -9.20 -3.58
CA LEU A 35 7.16 -10.26 -4.54
C LEU A 35 7.42 -9.78 -5.97
N SER A 36 7.92 -10.66 -6.83
CA SER A 36 7.88 -10.49 -8.28
C SER A 36 6.48 -10.70 -8.82
N PHE A 37 6.27 -10.36 -10.10
CA PHE A 37 5.01 -10.67 -10.77
C PHE A 37 4.74 -12.17 -10.82
N GLU A 38 5.75 -12.98 -11.11
CA GLU A 38 5.64 -14.44 -11.16
C GLU A 38 5.31 -15.02 -9.77
N GLU A 39 6.01 -14.57 -8.72
CA GLU A 39 5.79 -15.00 -7.34
C GLU A 39 4.34 -14.69 -6.90
N ALA A 40 3.83 -13.50 -7.24
CA ALA A 40 2.47 -13.06 -6.89
C ALA A 40 1.35 -13.87 -7.59
N MET A 41 1.67 -14.59 -8.67
CA MET A 41 0.72 -15.44 -9.42
C MET A 41 0.71 -16.91 -8.94
N THR A 42 1.55 -17.28 -7.97
CA THR A 42 1.56 -18.64 -7.44
C THR A 42 0.42 -18.87 -6.44
N PRO A 43 -0.28 -20.03 -6.46
CA PRO A 43 -1.38 -20.33 -5.54
C PRO A 43 -1.01 -20.14 -4.06
N GLU A 44 0.20 -20.55 -3.69
CA GLU A 44 0.71 -20.47 -2.32
C GLU A 44 0.86 -19.02 -1.82
N VAL A 45 1.27 -18.10 -2.70
CA VAL A 45 1.40 -16.68 -2.38
C VAL A 45 0.05 -15.98 -2.40
N ILE A 46 -0.83 -16.37 -3.34
CA ILE A 46 -2.23 -15.91 -3.42
C ILE A 46 -2.95 -16.18 -2.11
N GLU A 47 -2.87 -17.40 -1.57
CA GLU A 47 -3.48 -17.74 -0.28
C GLU A 47 -2.96 -16.84 0.84
N LYS A 48 -1.65 -16.57 0.87
CA LYS A 48 -1.01 -15.78 1.91
C LYS A 48 -1.43 -14.31 1.92
N TYR A 49 -1.43 -13.62 0.77
CA TYR A 49 -1.86 -12.21 0.75
C TYR A 49 -3.39 -12.05 0.81
N ASN A 50 -4.15 -13.06 0.36
CA ASN A 50 -5.61 -13.04 0.46
C ASN A 50 -6.11 -13.28 1.89
N ALA A 51 -5.31 -13.95 2.74
CA ALA A 51 -5.63 -14.16 4.15
C ALA A 51 -5.73 -12.85 4.96
N LYS A 52 -5.16 -11.73 4.47
CA LYS A 52 -5.26 -10.38 5.08
C LYS A 52 -4.93 -10.37 6.58
N THR A 53 -3.95 -11.17 6.98
CA THR A 53 -3.50 -11.25 8.37
C THR A 53 -2.77 -9.98 8.80
N THR A 54 -2.83 -9.66 10.10
CA THR A 54 -2.07 -8.55 10.69
C THR A 54 -0.57 -8.77 10.47
N GLY A 55 0.13 -7.80 9.88
CA GLY A 55 1.56 -7.90 9.54
C GLY A 55 1.88 -8.63 8.23
N GLY A 56 0.87 -9.15 7.51
CA GLY A 56 1.03 -9.86 6.24
C GLY A 56 0.93 -8.96 5.00
N LYS A 57 1.54 -7.77 5.01
CA LYS A 57 1.53 -6.89 3.83
C LYS A 57 2.63 -7.31 2.86
N TYR A 58 2.24 -7.51 1.61
CA TYR A 58 3.13 -7.84 0.50
C TYR A 58 3.25 -6.63 -0.44
N ILE A 59 4.45 -6.35 -0.91
CA ILE A 59 4.71 -5.36 -1.97
C ILE A 59 4.97 -6.11 -3.26
N LEU A 60 4.21 -5.80 -4.30
CA LEU A 60 4.50 -6.27 -5.66
C LEU A 60 5.51 -5.34 -6.31
N ASN A 61 6.65 -5.88 -6.71
CA ASN A 61 7.61 -5.22 -7.59
C ASN A 61 7.65 -5.94 -8.94
N PRO A 62 6.98 -5.40 -9.98
CA PRO A 62 6.95 -6.02 -11.30
C PRO A 62 8.32 -6.11 -11.99
N ASN A 63 9.30 -5.31 -11.56
CA ASN A 63 10.66 -5.31 -12.13
C ASN A 63 11.63 -6.20 -11.32
N LYS A 64 11.14 -6.89 -10.30
CA LYS A 64 11.92 -7.86 -9.54
C LYS A 64 11.96 -9.16 -10.37
N GLY A 65 12.88 -9.23 -11.34
CA GLY A 65 13.01 -10.36 -12.27
C GLY A 65 13.03 -9.93 -13.72
#